data_AF-A0A3L8BA77-F1
#
_entry.id   AF-A0A3L8BA77-F1
#
_cell.length_a   1.000
_cell.length_b   1.000
_cell.length_c   1.000
_cell.angle_alpha   90.00
_cell.angle_beta   90.00
_cell.angle_gamma   90.00
#
_symmetry.space_group_name_H-M   'P 1'
#
loop_
_entity.id
_entity.type
_entity.pdbx_description
1 polymer ?
#
loop_
_entity_poly.entity_id
_entity_poly.type
_entity_poly.pdbx_seq_one_letter_code
_entity_poly.pdbx_strand_id
1 'polypeptide(L)'
;MAAIGKHWLLLLLLVGLPSVVWATSDTADAVCNSCHKLGEDSPVHAMMNSVHGKQAPDTPMGQEGCAQCHGNSQKHVQSPTRNKPDVSFGPTWSDTVSLQNQACLSCHEKDATPHWNNSLHGQENLSCVTCHDLHTTNTAMTVASQMETCTQCHKVQKDGMHHLGKDLEKGVGCASCHDPHANPKPIVTLLANRSEGCRSCHDLKAMQSSAEVSEKAKTYHKAMASLDRTCIDCHRSVAHVALDQIEPPVVGRTDQITLFAPGKANFDWIRTDHPGAQPFRQGRNCAQCHAGEQAEMGKKLVPDRAQSSIDARLQLTVVNNQLQVTVRWQGTAEDGGVALMLDDGSDEQFRRAGCWAACHNDLPGQDKNHGKAITKYLGASL
;
A
#
# COMPACT_ATOMS: atom_id res chain seq x y z
N MET A 1 -50.23 19.48 69.46
CA MET A 1 -49.38 20.27 68.55
C MET A 1 -47.94 20.18 69.05
N ALA A 2 -47.14 19.28 68.45
CA ALA A 2 -45.68 19.24 68.54
C ALA A 2 -45.22 18.11 67.60
N ALA A 3 -44.87 18.46 66.36
CA ALA A 3 -44.31 17.52 65.39
C ALA A 3 -42.79 17.69 65.37
N ILE A 4 -42.09 16.57 65.59
CA ILE A 4 -40.63 16.46 65.69
C ILE A 4 -40.03 16.69 64.29
N GLY A 5 -39.28 17.79 64.12
CA GLY A 5 -38.60 18.15 62.88
C GLY A 5 -37.31 17.35 62.68
N LYS A 6 -37.30 16.49 61.66
CA LYS A 6 -36.07 15.83 61.18
C LYS A 6 -35.19 16.85 60.44
N HIS A 7 -34.06 17.19 61.02
CA HIS A 7 -33.01 17.99 60.39
C HIS A 7 -32.14 17.06 59.53
N TRP A 8 -32.03 17.35 58.23
CA TRP A 8 -31.08 16.71 57.34
C TRP A 8 -29.81 17.56 57.29
N LEU A 9 -28.72 17.06 57.89
CA LEU A 9 -27.38 17.63 57.70
C LEU A 9 -26.88 17.24 56.30
N LEU A 10 -26.80 18.21 55.38
CA LEU A 10 -26.08 18.05 54.12
C LEU A 10 -24.58 18.21 54.40
N LEU A 11 -23.87 17.08 54.47
CA LEU A 11 -22.41 17.05 54.54
C LEU A 11 -21.87 17.23 53.10
N LEU A 12 -21.43 18.45 52.77
CA LEU A 12 -20.70 18.75 51.54
C LEU A 12 -19.29 18.16 51.64
N LEU A 13 -19.12 16.97 51.06
CA LEU A 13 -17.82 16.37 50.79
C LEU A 13 -17.15 17.15 49.65
N LEU A 14 -16.25 18.07 50.02
CA LEU A 14 -15.30 18.70 49.09
C LEU A 14 -14.29 17.64 48.63
N VAL A 15 -14.63 16.93 47.56
CA VAL A 15 -13.67 16.14 46.79
C VAL A 15 -12.81 17.14 46.02
N GLY A 16 -11.60 17.40 46.52
CA GLY A 16 -10.57 18.11 45.79
C GLY A 16 -10.17 17.30 44.56
N LEU A 17 -10.79 17.58 43.43
CA LEU A 17 -10.30 17.12 42.14
C LEU A 17 -8.96 17.80 41.90
N PRO A 18 -7.84 17.07 41.71
CA PRO A 18 -6.61 17.68 41.27
C PRO A 18 -6.91 18.32 39.91
N SER A 19 -6.77 19.65 39.84
CA SER A 19 -6.82 20.37 38.59
C SER A 19 -5.63 19.90 37.77
N VAL A 20 -5.84 18.91 36.91
CA VAL A 20 -4.93 18.64 35.80
C VAL A 20 -5.07 19.85 34.90
N VAL A 21 -4.18 20.82 35.08
CA VAL A 21 -4.01 21.91 34.15
C VAL A 21 -3.41 21.26 32.91
N TRP A 22 -4.25 21.02 31.90
CA TRP A 22 -3.77 20.73 30.57
C TRP A 22 -3.10 22.01 30.10
N ALA A 23 -1.78 22.03 30.16
CA ALA A 23 -0.95 23.04 29.53
C ALA A 23 -1.43 23.18 28.07
N THR A 24 -1.81 24.38 27.65
CA THR A 24 -2.16 24.64 26.24
C THR A 24 -0.94 24.33 25.37
N SER A 25 -1.13 23.84 24.14
CA SER A 25 -0.05 23.46 23.22
C SER A 25 1.05 24.53 23.09
N ASP A 26 0.63 25.80 23.08
CA ASP A 26 1.52 26.97 23.09
C ASP A 26 2.58 26.95 24.23
N THR A 27 2.24 26.36 25.38
CA THR A 27 3.16 26.29 26.53
C THR A 27 4.05 25.04 26.51
N ALA A 28 3.60 23.95 25.90
CA ALA A 28 4.39 22.73 25.77
C ALA A 28 5.54 22.91 24.76
N ASP A 29 5.25 23.50 23.60
CA ASP A 29 6.27 23.81 22.60
C ASP A 29 7.26 24.88 23.06
N ALA A 30 6.81 25.85 23.86
CA ALA A 30 7.68 26.86 24.44
C ALA A 30 8.80 26.22 25.31
N VAL A 31 8.50 25.12 26.01
CA VAL A 31 9.51 24.38 26.78
C VAL A 31 10.50 23.67 25.85
N CYS A 32 10.01 22.99 24.82
CA CYS A 32 10.86 22.34 23.81
C CYS A 32 11.82 23.36 23.16
N ASN A 33 11.27 24.49 22.70
CA ASN A 33 12.00 25.55 22.00
C ASN A 33 12.95 26.35 22.92
N SER A 34 12.79 26.27 24.25
CA SER A 34 13.72 26.89 25.19
C SER A 34 15.12 26.27 25.12
N CYS A 35 15.20 24.98 24.78
CA CYS A 35 16.44 24.22 24.61
C CYS A 35 16.75 23.96 23.13
N HIS A 36 15.74 23.58 22.34
CA HIS A 36 15.84 23.38 20.89
C HIS A 36 15.52 24.68 20.14
N LYS A 37 16.39 25.68 20.26
CA LYS A 37 16.13 27.03 19.72
C LYS A 37 15.97 27.04 18.19
N LEU A 38 14.97 27.79 17.73
CA LEU A 38 14.73 28.10 16.31
C LEU A 38 15.91 28.93 15.74
N GLY A 39 16.46 28.53 14.58
CA GLY A 39 17.54 29.24 13.90
C GLY A 39 17.99 28.54 12.59
N GLU A 40 18.73 29.26 11.73
CA GLU A 40 19.17 28.74 10.42
C GLU A 40 20.04 27.47 10.53
N ASP A 41 20.81 27.33 11.61
CA ASP A 41 21.68 26.17 11.87
C ASP A 41 21.00 25.07 12.69
N SER A 42 19.72 25.22 13.02
CA SER A 42 19.06 24.34 13.98
C SER A 42 18.30 23.21 13.26
N PRO A 43 18.74 21.93 13.39
CA PRO A 43 18.30 20.83 12.53
C PRO A 43 16.78 20.61 12.52
N VAL A 44 16.09 20.98 13.58
CA VAL A 44 14.67 20.68 13.79
C VAL A 44 13.74 21.64 13.02
N HIS A 45 14.24 22.80 12.59
CA HIS A 45 13.38 23.90 12.13
C HIS A 45 12.98 23.86 10.67
N ALA A 46 13.73 23.17 9.82
CA ALA A 46 13.35 23.03 8.43
C ALA A 46 11.98 22.33 8.28
N MET A 47 11.65 21.40 9.19
CA MET A 47 10.33 20.78 9.29
C MET A 47 9.21 21.81 9.51
N MET A 48 9.46 22.89 10.25
CA MET A 48 8.43 23.90 10.54
C MET A 48 7.93 24.60 9.27
N ASN A 49 8.72 24.58 8.19
CA ASN A 49 8.34 25.10 6.87
C ASN A 49 7.71 24.03 5.95
N SER A 50 7.43 22.85 6.48
CA SER A 50 6.80 21.72 5.78
C SER A 50 5.33 21.55 6.19
N VAL A 51 4.61 20.60 5.58
CA VAL A 51 3.22 20.31 5.97
C VAL A 51 3.09 19.79 7.41
N HIS A 52 4.14 19.18 7.97
CA HIS A 52 4.16 18.73 9.36
C HIS A 52 4.36 19.89 10.35
N GLY A 53 4.89 21.03 9.89
CA GLY A 53 5.13 22.21 10.70
C GLY A 53 3.95 23.17 10.86
N LYS A 54 2.83 22.91 10.18
CA LYS A 54 1.68 23.82 10.15
C LYS A 54 1.03 23.91 11.53
N GLN A 55 1.07 25.06 12.19
CA GLN A 55 0.56 25.24 13.57
C GLN A 55 -0.93 25.64 13.64
N ALA A 56 -1.76 25.21 12.69
CA ALA A 56 -3.19 25.56 12.71
C ALA A 56 -3.95 24.69 13.74
N PRO A 57 -5.00 25.20 14.43
CA PRO A 57 -5.67 24.47 15.53
C PRO A 57 -6.25 23.09 15.15
N ASP A 58 -6.55 22.88 13.87
CA ASP A 58 -7.09 21.65 13.29
C ASP A 58 -6.02 20.62 12.89
N THR A 59 -4.74 20.96 13.04
CA THR A 59 -3.61 20.11 12.66
C THR A 59 -2.98 19.42 13.88
N PRO A 60 -2.36 18.25 13.71
CA PRO A 60 -1.65 17.56 14.80
C PRO A 60 -0.60 18.47 15.47
N MET A 61 0.15 19.23 14.67
CA MET A 61 1.16 20.17 15.17
C MET A 61 0.55 21.35 15.93
N GLY A 62 -0.61 21.89 15.54
CA GLY A 62 -1.30 22.92 16.33
C GLY A 62 -1.91 22.42 17.64
N GLN A 63 -2.20 21.11 17.73
CA GLN A 63 -2.84 20.50 18.90
C GLN A 63 -1.86 20.05 19.97
N GLU A 64 -0.77 19.38 19.58
CA GLU A 64 0.20 18.80 20.51
C GLU A 64 1.65 19.22 20.24
N GLY A 65 1.91 20.00 19.18
CA GLY A 65 3.23 20.52 18.89
C GLY A 65 4.27 19.43 18.63
N CYS A 66 5.48 19.63 19.16
CA CYS A 66 6.59 18.66 19.09
C CYS A 66 6.21 17.30 19.71
N ALA A 67 5.34 17.31 20.73
CA ALA A 67 4.92 16.11 21.44
C ALA A 67 4.09 15.18 20.57
N GLN A 68 3.52 15.66 19.46
CA GLN A 68 2.78 14.83 18.51
C GLN A 68 3.62 13.67 17.95
N CYS A 69 4.93 13.91 17.75
CA CYS A 69 5.87 12.91 17.23
C CYS A 69 6.78 12.35 18.32
N HIS A 70 7.17 13.18 19.30
CA HIS A 70 8.14 12.82 20.34
C HIS A 70 7.52 12.35 21.65
N GLY A 71 6.19 12.42 21.78
CA GLY A 71 5.47 12.25 23.04
C GLY A 71 5.74 13.40 24.03
N ASN A 72 5.04 13.38 25.16
CA ASN A 72 5.07 14.43 26.19
C ASN A 72 6.48 14.68 26.75
N SER A 73 7.36 13.67 26.74
CA SER A 73 8.80 13.80 26.96
C SER A 73 9.19 14.44 28.31
N GLN A 74 8.36 14.30 29.35
CA GLN A 74 8.58 14.96 30.64
C GLN A 74 9.91 14.59 31.31
N LYS A 75 10.33 13.32 31.21
CA LYS A 75 11.62 12.87 31.75
C LYS A 75 12.80 13.49 31.00
N HIS A 76 12.63 13.69 29.69
CA HIS A 76 13.61 14.39 28.86
C HIS A 76 13.69 15.86 29.28
N VAL A 77 12.56 16.56 29.39
CA VAL A 77 12.50 17.96 29.85
C VAL A 77 13.21 18.14 31.20
N GLN A 78 13.04 17.20 32.14
CA GLN A 78 13.66 17.27 33.47
C GLN A 78 15.17 16.95 33.47
N SER A 79 15.67 16.18 32.51
CA SER A 79 17.08 15.74 32.46
C SER A 79 17.49 15.40 31.01
N PRO A 80 17.66 16.42 30.16
CA PRO A 80 17.71 16.25 28.70
C PRO A 80 18.95 15.53 28.20
N THR A 81 20.03 15.49 29.00
CA THR A 81 21.27 14.77 28.65
C THR A 81 21.30 13.32 29.13
N ARG A 82 20.33 12.90 29.97
CA ARG A 82 20.27 11.55 30.56
C ARG A 82 19.08 10.73 30.09
N ASN A 83 18.01 11.40 29.66
CA ASN A 83 16.79 10.77 29.20
C ASN A 83 16.53 11.17 27.75
N LYS A 84 16.16 10.18 26.92
CA LYS A 84 15.63 10.43 25.59
C LYS A 84 14.19 10.96 25.63
N PRO A 85 13.72 11.62 24.56
CA PRO A 85 12.28 11.84 24.36
C PRO A 85 11.48 10.53 24.45
N ASP A 86 10.17 10.62 24.69
CA ASP A 86 9.34 9.42 24.83
C ASP A 86 9.39 8.56 23.56
N VAL A 87 9.40 9.22 22.39
CA VAL A 87 9.71 8.61 21.08
C VAL A 87 10.94 9.29 20.46
N SER A 88 11.94 8.49 20.14
CA SER A 88 13.21 8.93 19.57
C SER A 88 13.57 8.12 18.33
N PHE A 89 14.02 8.83 17.29
CA PHE A 89 14.26 8.30 15.94
C PHE A 89 15.74 8.11 15.61
N GLY A 90 16.62 8.22 16.62
CA GLY A 90 18.06 8.12 16.44
C GLY A 90 18.75 9.42 16.04
N PRO A 91 20.06 9.37 15.76
CA PRO A 91 20.92 8.20 15.92
C PRO A 91 21.37 7.97 17.38
N THR A 92 21.39 9.00 18.23
CA THR A 92 21.91 8.91 19.61
C THR A 92 21.04 8.06 20.53
N TRP A 93 19.72 8.25 20.46
CA TRP A 93 18.73 7.45 21.15
C TRP A 93 17.70 7.01 20.13
N SER A 94 17.45 5.71 20.04
CA SER A 94 16.58 5.15 19.01
C SER A 94 15.64 4.16 19.66
N ASP A 95 14.34 4.39 19.53
CA ASP A 95 13.33 3.43 19.93
C ASP A 95 13.21 2.27 18.93
N THR A 96 12.43 1.26 19.30
CA THR A 96 12.12 0.16 18.38
C THR A 96 11.44 0.68 17.11
N VAL A 97 11.67 0.00 15.99
CA VAL A 97 11.03 0.30 14.69
C VAL A 97 9.50 0.40 14.81
N SER A 98 8.89 -0.50 15.59
CA SER A 98 7.44 -0.47 15.84
C SER A 98 6.99 0.83 16.49
N LEU A 99 7.71 1.30 17.53
CA LEU A 99 7.36 2.55 18.22
C LEU A 99 7.61 3.77 17.32
N GLN A 100 8.69 3.77 16.52
CA GLN A 100 8.95 4.83 15.54
C GLN A 100 7.84 4.90 14.49
N ASN A 101 7.48 3.75 13.89
CA ASN A 101 6.43 3.70 12.87
C ASN A 101 5.07 4.07 13.43
N GLN A 102 4.77 3.70 14.68
CA GLN A 102 3.48 4.02 15.31
C GLN A 102 3.23 5.53 15.40
N ALA A 103 4.27 6.34 15.58
CA ALA A 103 4.16 7.81 15.59
C ALA A 103 3.72 8.37 14.22
N CYS A 104 4.09 7.71 13.12
CA CYS A 104 3.67 8.08 11.77
C CYS A 104 2.28 7.49 11.45
N LEU A 105 2.09 6.22 11.76
CA LEU A 105 0.89 5.44 11.42
C LEU A 105 -0.34 5.90 12.21
N SER A 106 -0.19 6.51 13.38
CA SER A 106 -1.31 7.10 14.12
C SER A 106 -2.13 8.10 13.30
N CYS A 107 -1.50 8.73 12.30
CA CYS A 107 -2.17 9.58 11.33
C CYS A 107 -2.21 8.94 9.93
N HIS A 108 -1.10 8.33 9.48
CA HIS A 108 -0.93 7.95 8.07
C HIS A 108 -1.42 6.55 7.67
N GLU A 109 -1.85 5.73 8.64
CA GLU A 109 -2.30 4.37 8.35
C GLU A 109 -3.53 4.32 7.45
N LYS A 110 -4.37 5.37 7.45
CA LYS A 110 -5.63 5.36 6.69
C LYS A 110 -5.54 6.00 5.30
N ASP A 111 -4.47 6.75 5.01
CA ASP A 111 -4.37 7.59 3.81
C ASP A 111 -3.15 7.27 2.94
N ALA A 112 -1.96 7.65 3.38
CA ALA A 112 -0.72 7.57 2.62
C ALA A 112 -0.12 6.17 2.65
N THR A 113 -0.47 5.37 3.66
CA THR A 113 0.16 4.06 3.91
C THR A 113 -0.82 2.94 4.29
N PRO A 114 -2.00 2.80 3.62
CA PRO A 114 -3.05 1.85 3.99
C PRO A 114 -2.63 0.38 3.94
N HIS A 115 -1.51 0.08 3.31
CA HIS A 115 -0.99 -1.26 3.13
C HIS A 115 0.39 -1.46 3.73
N TRP A 116 0.88 -0.53 4.57
CA TRP A 116 2.23 -0.60 5.13
C TRP A 116 2.53 -1.90 5.86
N ASN A 117 1.60 -2.33 6.72
CA ASN A 117 1.73 -3.57 7.50
C ASN A 117 1.82 -4.82 6.60
N ASN A 118 1.35 -4.71 5.35
CA ASN A 118 1.39 -5.77 4.34
C ASN A 118 2.44 -5.54 3.25
N SER A 119 3.20 -4.43 3.34
CA SER A 119 4.29 -4.12 2.43
C SER A 119 5.52 -4.98 2.71
N LEU A 120 6.36 -5.18 1.69
CA LEU A 120 7.63 -5.88 1.91
C LEU A 120 8.52 -5.11 2.89
N HIS A 121 8.63 -3.79 2.77
CA HIS A 121 9.44 -2.97 3.68
C HIS A 121 8.95 -2.99 5.13
N GLY A 122 7.63 -2.96 5.35
CA GLY A 122 7.04 -3.11 6.68
C GLY A 122 7.32 -4.49 7.29
N GLN A 123 7.30 -5.55 6.47
CA GLN A 123 7.59 -6.92 6.91
C GLN A 123 9.08 -7.16 7.18
N GLU A 124 9.97 -6.47 6.47
CA GLU A 124 11.41 -6.47 6.74
C GLU A 124 11.82 -5.55 7.91
N ASN A 125 10.85 -5.06 8.68
CA ASN A 125 11.07 -4.26 9.89
C ASN A 125 11.88 -2.98 9.62
N LEU A 126 11.61 -2.30 8.50
CA LEU A 126 12.13 -0.96 8.24
C LEU A 126 11.27 0.11 8.93
N SER A 127 11.91 1.21 9.35
CA SER A 127 11.18 2.36 9.90
C SER A 127 10.91 3.43 8.85
N CYS A 128 9.86 4.24 9.02
CA CYS A 128 9.56 5.34 8.12
C CYS A 128 10.77 6.29 7.96
N VAL A 129 11.46 6.56 9.08
CA VAL A 129 12.64 7.43 9.14
C VAL A 129 13.92 6.80 8.56
N THR A 130 13.86 5.52 8.15
CA THR A 130 14.95 4.92 7.36
C THR A 130 15.00 5.53 5.96
N CYS A 131 13.85 5.95 5.43
CA CYS A 131 13.75 6.53 4.09
C CYS A 131 13.37 8.02 4.09
N HIS A 132 12.58 8.46 5.07
CA HIS A 132 12.08 9.82 5.16
C HIS A 132 12.85 10.64 6.18
N ASP A 133 13.18 11.88 5.82
CA ASP A 133 13.70 12.87 6.75
C ASP A 133 12.65 13.97 6.96
N LEU A 134 12.09 14.01 8.17
CA LEU A 134 11.05 14.94 8.55
C LEU A 134 11.63 16.29 8.96
N HIS A 135 12.90 16.36 9.33
CA HIS A 135 13.60 17.58 9.71
C HIS A 135 14.10 18.38 8.50
N THR A 136 13.30 18.39 7.44
CA THR A 136 13.56 19.10 6.18
C THR A 136 12.32 19.84 5.71
N THR A 137 12.47 20.73 4.72
CA THR A 137 11.34 21.42 4.10
C THR A 137 10.53 20.52 3.16
N ASN A 138 11.11 19.40 2.72
CA ASN A 138 10.53 18.53 1.70
C ASN A 138 9.81 17.36 2.35
N THR A 139 8.51 17.25 2.12
CA THR A 139 7.73 16.12 2.65
C THR A 139 7.67 14.93 1.70
N ALA A 140 7.99 15.13 0.42
CA ALA A 140 8.07 14.07 -0.59
C ALA A 140 9.52 13.84 -1.03
N MET A 141 9.90 12.58 -1.24
CA MET A 141 11.21 12.22 -1.77
C MET A 141 11.34 12.64 -3.23
N THR A 142 12.38 13.39 -3.56
CA THR A 142 12.72 13.77 -4.94
C THR A 142 13.26 12.56 -5.69
N VAL A 143 13.35 12.63 -7.03
CA VAL A 143 13.99 11.58 -7.84
C VAL A 143 15.41 11.30 -7.34
N ALA A 144 16.18 12.35 -7.05
CA ALA A 144 17.54 12.24 -6.55
C ALA A 144 17.59 11.53 -5.19
N SER A 145 16.73 11.94 -4.24
CA SER A 145 16.74 11.31 -2.91
C SER A 145 16.20 9.88 -2.93
N GLN A 146 15.27 9.55 -3.83
CA GLN A 146 14.84 8.17 -4.06
C GLN A 146 16.00 7.30 -4.58
N MET A 147 16.75 7.78 -5.57
CA MET A 147 17.91 7.05 -6.09
C MET A 147 18.97 6.83 -5.01
N GLU A 148 19.27 7.87 -4.23
CA GLU A 148 20.24 7.79 -3.14
C GLU A 148 19.79 6.81 -2.04
N THR A 149 18.51 6.87 -1.63
CA THR A 149 17.98 6.08 -0.51
C THR A 149 17.74 4.63 -0.90
N CYS A 150 17.00 4.38 -1.98
CA CYS A 150 16.59 3.03 -2.37
C CYS A 150 17.82 2.16 -2.72
N THR A 151 18.83 2.74 -3.38
CA THR A 151 19.99 1.98 -3.87
C THR A 151 21.02 1.67 -2.79
N GLN A 152 20.83 2.14 -1.54
CA GLN A 152 21.59 1.66 -0.40
C GLN A 152 21.38 0.16 -0.18
N CYS A 153 20.15 -0.31 -0.41
CA CYS A 153 19.76 -1.72 -0.34
C CYS A 153 19.60 -2.34 -1.74
N HIS A 154 18.88 -1.67 -2.65
CA HIS A 154 18.62 -2.12 -4.02
C HIS A 154 19.79 -1.81 -4.96
N LYS A 155 20.96 -2.38 -4.66
CA LYS A 155 22.23 -2.07 -5.33
C LYS A 155 22.24 -2.41 -6.82
N VAL A 156 21.50 -3.44 -7.22
CA VAL A 156 21.37 -3.86 -8.62
C VAL A 156 20.71 -2.77 -9.47
N GLN A 157 19.88 -1.93 -8.85
CA GLN A 157 19.13 -0.87 -9.50
C GLN A 157 19.89 0.47 -9.53
N LYS A 158 21.14 0.51 -9.05
CA LYS A 158 21.95 1.74 -8.98
C LYS A 158 22.18 2.39 -10.34
N ASP A 159 22.30 1.60 -11.40
CA ASP A 159 22.43 2.10 -12.77
C ASP A 159 21.09 2.53 -13.39
N GLY A 160 19.97 2.38 -12.67
CA GLY A 160 18.64 2.80 -13.11
C GLY A 160 18.14 2.05 -14.36
N MET A 161 17.05 2.55 -14.94
CA MET A 161 16.54 2.05 -16.21
C MET A 161 17.42 2.51 -17.37
N HIS A 162 17.67 1.63 -18.36
CA HIS A 162 18.51 1.92 -19.53
C HIS A 162 19.92 2.47 -19.20
N HIS A 163 20.46 2.14 -18.02
CA HIS A 163 21.72 2.68 -17.52
C HIS A 163 21.73 4.21 -17.29
N LEU A 164 20.56 4.83 -17.10
CA LEU A 164 20.40 6.26 -16.88
C LEU A 164 20.51 6.69 -15.41
N GLY A 165 20.82 5.78 -14.48
CA GLY A 165 20.88 6.07 -13.04
C GLY A 165 21.89 7.16 -12.63
N LYS A 166 22.81 7.53 -13.53
CA LYS A 166 23.75 8.66 -13.34
C LYS A 166 23.20 10.01 -13.78
N ASP A 167 22.12 10.04 -14.56
CA ASP A 167 21.56 11.25 -15.18
C ASP A 167 20.28 11.65 -14.43
N LEU A 168 20.44 12.14 -13.18
CA LEU A 168 19.33 12.39 -12.24
C LEU A 168 18.32 13.43 -12.75
N GLU A 169 18.72 14.32 -13.67
CA GLU A 169 17.81 15.27 -14.32
C GLU A 169 16.85 14.60 -15.31
N LYS A 170 17.26 13.47 -15.88
CA LYS A 170 16.45 12.62 -16.76
C LYS A 170 15.93 11.36 -16.05
N GLY A 171 16.30 11.21 -14.77
CA GLY A 171 15.92 10.09 -13.94
C GLY A 171 14.43 10.09 -13.67
N VAL A 172 13.87 8.90 -13.56
CA VAL A 172 12.51 8.69 -13.10
C VAL A 172 12.56 8.18 -11.66
N GLY A 173 11.71 8.73 -10.80
CA GLY A 173 11.62 8.26 -9.41
C GLY A 173 11.16 6.80 -9.37
N CYS A 174 11.78 5.99 -8.52
CA CYS A 174 11.39 4.59 -8.30
C CYS A 174 9.88 4.48 -7.98
N ALA A 175 9.36 5.46 -7.23
CA ALA A 175 7.97 5.53 -6.82
C ALA A 175 6.96 5.76 -7.97
N SER A 176 7.40 6.14 -9.17
CA SER A 176 6.48 6.25 -10.32
C SER A 176 6.07 4.88 -10.89
N CYS A 177 6.74 3.81 -10.45
CA CYS A 177 6.53 2.45 -10.92
C CYS A 177 6.29 1.48 -9.76
N HIS A 178 6.89 1.73 -8.61
CA HIS A 178 6.75 0.92 -7.39
C HIS A 178 6.03 1.72 -6.30
N ASP A 179 5.26 1.03 -5.46
CA ASP A 179 4.78 1.61 -4.21
C ASP A 179 5.63 1.09 -3.06
N PRO A 180 6.52 1.92 -2.45
CA PRO A 180 7.35 1.47 -1.34
C PRO A 180 6.56 1.23 -0.04
N HIS A 181 5.31 1.69 0.03
CA HIS A 181 4.45 1.55 1.21
C HIS A 181 3.44 0.42 1.09
N ALA A 182 3.42 -0.29 -0.04
CA ALA A 182 2.50 -1.37 -0.31
C ALA A 182 3.22 -2.53 -1.02
N ASN A 183 2.50 -3.63 -1.26
CA ASN A 183 3.01 -4.74 -2.05
C ASN A 183 2.12 -5.11 -3.26
N PRO A 184 1.61 -4.15 -4.06
CA PRO A 184 1.11 -4.52 -5.36
C PRO A 184 2.29 -4.71 -6.33
N LYS A 185 2.15 -5.66 -7.25
CA LYS A 185 3.15 -5.81 -8.34
C LYS A 185 3.27 -4.47 -9.08
N PRO A 186 4.46 -4.06 -9.55
CA PRO A 186 4.65 -2.76 -10.25
C PRO A 186 3.69 -2.51 -11.40
N ILE A 187 3.21 -3.59 -12.02
CA ILE A 187 2.18 -3.55 -13.05
C ILE A 187 0.89 -2.86 -12.57
N VAL A 188 0.49 -3.03 -11.32
CA VAL A 188 -0.72 -2.43 -10.74
C VAL A 188 -0.52 -0.91 -10.63
N THR A 189 0.61 -0.47 -10.09
CA THR A 189 0.97 0.96 -10.02
C THR A 189 0.98 1.59 -11.41
N LEU A 190 1.61 0.93 -12.38
CA LEU A 190 1.66 1.39 -13.78
C LEU A 190 0.30 1.36 -14.50
N LEU A 191 -0.66 0.55 -14.03
CA LEU A 191 -2.03 0.60 -14.53
C LEU A 191 -2.79 1.78 -13.93
N ALA A 192 -2.67 1.96 -12.60
CA ALA A 192 -3.33 3.01 -11.86
C ALA A 192 -2.88 4.41 -12.31
N ASN A 193 -1.56 4.62 -12.45
CA ASN A 193 -1.00 5.91 -12.87
C ASN A 193 -0.83 6.06 -14.39
N ARG A 194 -1.36 5.11 -15.18
CA ARG A 194 -1.23 5.12 -16.64
C ARG A 194 0.23 5.25 -17.09
N SER A 195 1.10 4.39 -16.58
CA SER A 195 2.52 4.30 -16.92
C SER A 195 3.23 5.65 -16.92
N GLU A 196 2.95 6.47 -15.92
CA GLU A 196 3.54 7.80 -15.74
C GLU A 196 5.07 7.74 -15.82
N GLY A 197 5.68 6.75 -15.16
CA GLY A 197 7.12 6.55 -15.20
C GLY A 197 7.68 6.38 -16.62
N CYS A 198 6.98 5.67 -17.50
CA CYS A 198 7.41 5.54 -18.90
C CYS A 198 7.23 6.86 -19.67
N ARG A 199 6.11 7.55 -19.44
CA ARG A 199 5.73 8.79 -20.13
C ARG A 199 6.58 9.99 -19.73
N SER A 200 7.26 9.92 -18.59
CA SER A 200 8.22 10.95 -18.15
C SER A 200 9.40 11.13 -19.12
N CYS A 201 9.75 10.08 -19.87
CA CYS A 201 10.82 10.13 -20.89
C CYS A 201 10.34 9.79 -22.29
N HIS A 202 9.33 8.92 -22.44
CA HIS A 202 8.83 8.49 -23.74
C HIS A 202 7.67 9.36 -24.21
N ASP A 203 7.97 10.24 -25.17
CA ASP A 203 6.96 11.05 -25.86
C ASP A 203 6.44 10.35 -27.12
N LEU A 204 5.12 10.16 -27.19
CA LEU A 204 4.46 9.48 -28.32
C LEU A 204 4.64 10.24 -29.63
N LYS A 205 4.67 11.58 -29.60
CA LYS A 205 4.84 12.38 -30.83
C LYS A 205 6.27 12.26 -31.37
N ALA A 206 7.26 12.34 -30.48
CA ALA A 206 8.67 12.15 -30.82
C ALA A 206 8.94 10.74 -31.36
N MET A 207 8.36 9.70 -30.74
CA MET A 207 8.46 8.34 -31.26
C MET A 207 7.77 8.19 -32.62
N GLN A 208 6.67 8.90 -32.85
CA GLN A 208 5.94 8.87 -34.12
C GLN A 208 6.72 9.56 -35.27
N SER A 209 7.52 10.59 -34.95
CA SER A 209 8.33 11.33 -35.93
C SER A 209 9.75 10.79 -36.11
N SER A 210 10.22 9.93 -35.22
CA SER A 210 11.55 9.31 -35.28
C SER A 210 11.70 8.37 -36.48
N ALA A 211 12.87 8.45 -37.14
CA ALA A 211 13.24 7.57 -38.24
C ALA A 211 13.67 6.16 -37.75
N GLU A 212 14.07 6.07 -36.48
CA GLU A 212 14.54 4.87 -35.80
C GLU A 212 13.40 3.94 -35.38
N VAL A 213 12.16 4.45 -35.26
CA VAL A 213 10.98 3.66 -34.94
C VAL A 213 10.37 3.07 -36.22
N SER A 214 10.16 1.75 -36.26
CA SER A 214 9.54 1.08 -37.40
C SER A 214 8.09 1.54 -37.66
N GLU A 215 7.65 1.51 -38.92
CA GLU A 215 6.27 1.85 -39.31
C GLU A 215 5.21 0.96 -38.63
N LYS A 216 5.56 -0.30 -38.38
CA LYS A 216 4.71 -1.22 -37.59
C LYS A 216 4.53 -0.69 -36.16
N ALA A 217 5.62 -0.35 -35.47
CA ALA A 217 5.55 0.18 -34.10
C ALA A 217 4.82 1.52 -34.03
N LYS A 218 5.06 2.44 -34.98
CA LYS A 218 4.32 3.70 -35.12
C LYS A 218 2.82 3.47 -35.20
N THR A 219 2.38 2.49 -35.99
CA THR A 219 0.96 2.14 -36.13
C THR A 219 0.34 1.68 -34.80
N TYR A 220 1.05 0.86 -34.01
CA TYR A 220 0.60 0.44 -32.69
C TYR A 220 0.65 1.57 -31.65
N HIS A 221 1.69 2.42 -31.66
CA HIS A 221 1.80 3.55 -30.74
C HIS A 221 0.73 4.63 -30.97
N LYS A 222 0.20 4.80 -32.19
CA LYS A 222 -0.97 5.67 -32.43
C LYS A 222 -2.17 5.28 -31.57
N ALA A 223 -2.37 3.99 -31.29
CA ALA A 223 -3.45 3.52 -30.42
C ALA A 223 -3.25 3.95 -28.95
N MET A 224 -2.03 4.31 -28.54
CA MET A 224 -1.71 4.80 -27.21
C MET A 224 -2.06 6.27 -26.99
N ALA A 225 -2.48 6.99 -28.04
CA ALA A 225 -3.01 8.35 -27.89
C ALA A 225 -4.32 8.38 -27.09
N SER A 226 -5.01 7.24 -26.98
CA SER A 226 -6.17 7.08 -26.10
C SER A 226 -5.73 6.94 -24.63
N LEU A 227 -6.31 7.75 -23.75
CA LEU A 227 -5.93 7.83 -22.33
C LEU A 227 -6.34 6.61 -21.48
N ASP A 228 -7.08 5.66 -22.04
CA ASP A 228 -7.46 4.39 -21.41
C ASP A 228 -6.40 3.28 -21.59
N ARG A 229 -5.30 3.55 -22.31
CA ARG A 229 -4.23 2.58 -22.59
C ARG A 229 -2.96 2.87 -21.81
N THR A 230 -2.30 1.81 -21.33
CA THR A 230 -1.04 1.89 -20.57
C THR A 230 0.09 1.18 -21.31
N CYS A 231 1.35 1.59 -21.12
CA CYS A 231 2.47 1.06 -21.90
C CYS A 231 2.64 -0.45 -21.69
N ILE A 232 2.41 -0.89 -20.45
CA ILE A 232 2.45 -2.28 -20.03
C ILE A 232 1.27 -3.13 -20.54
N ASP A 233 0.32 -2.56 -21.28
CA ASP A 233 -0.69 -3.34 -22.00
C ASP A 233 -0.02 -4.33 -22.97
N CYS A 234 1.06 -3.85 -23.60
CA CYS A 234 1.90 -4.58 -24.55
C CYS A 234 3.32 -4.81 -23.98
N HIS A 235 3.91 -3.84 -23.27
CA HIS A 235 5.30 -3.88 -22.77
C HIS A 235 5.42 -4.50 -21.37
N ARG A 236 4.81 -5.67 -21.16
CA ARG A 236 4.61 -6.28 -19.82
C ARG A 236 5.89 -6.68 -19.07
N SER A 237 6.99 -6.87 -19.79
CA SER A 237 8.25 -7.39 -19.26
C SER A 237 9.43 -6.46 -19.56
N VAL A 238 9.16 -5.18 -19.83
CA VAL A 238 10.21 -4.18 -20.10
C VAL A 238 10.88 -3.69 -18.80
N ALA A 239 10.32 -3.99 -17.64
CA ALA A 239 10.92 -3.64 -16.35
C ALA A 239 12.29 -4.32 -16.16
N HIS A 240 13.25 -3.53 -15.69
CA HIS A 240 14.70 -3.77 -15.58
C HIS A 240 15.14 -4.87 -14.59
N VAL A 241 14.32 -5.89 -14.34
CA VAL A 241 14.70 -7.04 -13.53
C VAL A 241 14.95 -8.19 -14.50
N ALA A 242 16.18 -8.69 -14.54
CA ALA A 242 16.49 -9.89 -15.30
C ALA A 242 15.63 -11.06 -14.76
N LEU A 243 15.15 -11.94 -15.63
CA LEU A 243 14.17 -12.99 -15.24
C LEU A 243 14.69 -13.92 -14.14
N ASP A 244 16.00 -14.11 -14.05
CA ASP A 244 16.72 -14.86 -13.02
C ASP A 244 16.80 -14.12 -11.67
N GLN A 245 16.47 -12.83 -11.65
CA GLN A 245 16.41 -11.96 -10.46
C GLN A 245 14.98 -11.76 -9.96
N ILE A 246 13.97 -12.34 -10.62
CA ILE A 246 12.64 -12.49 -10.03
C ILE A 246 12.77 -13.59 -8.98
N GLU A 247 12.93 -13.19 -7.72
CA GLU A 247 13.04 -14.16 -6.63
C GLU A 247 11.84 -15.11 -6.65
N PRO A 248 12.09 -16.44 -6.65
CA PRO A 248 11.01 -17.40 -6.48
C PRO A 248 10.31 -17.13 -5.14
N PRO A 249 9.01 -17.45 -5.01
CA PRO A 249 8.29 -17.25 -3.76
C PRO A 249 9.07 -17.85 -2.59
N VAL A 250 9.34 -17.02 -1.57
CA VAL A 250 10.19 -17.38 -0.44
C VAL A 250 9.51 -18.49 0.35
N VAL A 251 10.07 -19.71 0.28
CA VAL A 251 9.60 -20.85 1.06
C VAL A 251 9.82 -20.58 2.54
N GLY A 252 8.78 -20.78 3.35
CA GLY A 252 8.77 -20.55 4.79
C GLY A 252 8.22 -19.19 5.20
N ARG A 253 8.11 -18.21 4.28
CA ARG A 253 7.45 -16.92 4.55
C ARG A 253 5.95 -17.13 4.74
N THR A 254 5.37 -16.38 5.67
CA THR A 254 3.91 -16.27 5.79
C THR A 254 3.46 -15.01 5.07
N ASP A 255 2.71 -15.19 3.99
CA ASP A 255 2.10 -14.11 3.23
C ASP A 255 0.68 -13.85 3.73
N GLN A 256 0.30 -12.59 3.86
CA GLN A 256 -1.10 -12.21 4.02
C GLN A 256 -1.75 -12.08 2.65
N ILE A 257 -2.85 -12.78 2.44
CA ILE A 257 -3.65 -12.76 1.22
C ILE A 257 -5.11 -12.51 1.56
N THR A 258 -5.81 -11.76 0.71
CA THR A 258 -7.26 -11.64 0.80
C THR A 258 -7.89 -12.59 -0.20
N LEU A 259 -8.62 -13.58 0.31
CA LEU A 259 -9.46 -14.47 -0.49
C LEU A 259 -10.87 -13.90 -0.54
N PHE A 260 -11.55 -14.05 -1.67
CA PHE A 260 -12.92 -13.58 -1.83
C PHE A 260 -13.80 -14.66 -2.42
N ALA A 261 -15.09 -14.60 -2.09
CA ALA A 261 -16.07 -15.50 -2.65
C ALA A 261 -16.34 -15.08 -4.12
N PRO A 262 -16.07 -15.94 -5.10
CA PRO A 262 -16.19 -15.60 -6.53
C PRO A 262 -17.65 -15.47 -7.00
N GLY A 263 -18.61 -15.84 -6.14
CA GLY A 263 -20.03 -15.78 -6.43
C GLY A 263 -20.44 -16.60 -7.66
N LYS A 264 -21.37 -16.05 -8.43
CA LYS A 264 -21.86 -16.64 -9.68
C LYS A 264 -21.24 -15.98 -10.93
N ALA A 265 -20.11 -15.29 -10.78
CA ALA A 265 -19.44 -14.65 -11.91
C ALA A 265 -19.03 -15.70 -12.94
N ASN A 266 -19.67 -15.68 -14.10
CA ASN A 266 -19.40 -16.62 -15.18
C ASN A 266 -18.23 -16.13 -16.05
N PHE A 267 -17.53 -17.08 -16.67
CA PHE A 267 -16.36 -16.81 -17.49
C PHE A 267 -16.71 -16.12 -18.81
N ASP A 268 -17.91 -16.38 -19.36
CA ASP A 268 -18.36 -15.77 -20.60
C ASP A 268 -18.50 -14.26 -20.47
N TRP A 269 -19.13 -13.77 -19.40
CA TRP A 269 -19.23 -12.35 -19.04
C TRP A 269 -17.85 -11.70 -18.92
N ILE A 270 -16.88 -12.36 -18.28
CA ILE A 270 -15.48 -11.88 -18.19
C ILE A 270 -14.88 -11.70 -19.58
N ARG A 271 -15.26 -12.55 -20.54
CA ARG A 271 -14.77 -12.51 -21.92
C ARG A 271 -15.60 -11.62 -22.83
N THR A 272 -16.79 -11.18 -22.47
CA THR A 272 -17.67 -10.37 -23.35
C THR A 272 -17.94 -8.99 -22.78
N ASP A 273 -18.72 -8.92 -21.71
CA ASP A 273 -19.40 -7.71 -21.23
C ASP A 273 -18.69 -7.07 -20.02
N HIS A 274 -17.72 -7.76 -19.43
CA HIS A 274 -16.88 -7.20 -18.38
C HIS A 274 -16.10 -5.99 -18.92
N PRO A 275 -16.01 -4.86 -18.18
CA PRO A 275 -15.28 -3.67 -18.63
C PRO A 275 -13.82 -3.94 -19.03
N GLY A 276 -13.19 -4.94 -18.40
CA GLY A 276 -11.85 -5.45 -18.72
C GLY A 276 -11.79 -6.61 -19.74
N ALA A 277 -12.87 -6.95 -20.44
CA ALA A 277 -12.95 -8.13 -21.29
C ALA A 277 -11.97 -8.10 -22.48
N GLN A 278 -11.84 -6.95 -23.14
CA GLN A 278 -10.86 -6.78 -24.22
C GLN A 278 -9.41 -7.00 -23.74
N PRO A 279 -8.92 -6.31 -22.68
CA PRO A 279 -7.59 -6.57 -22.15
C PRO A 279 -7.39 -8.00 -21.66
N PHE A 280 -8.41 -8.66 -21.10
CA PHE A 280 -8.35 -10.07 -20.73
C PHE A 280 -8.13 -10.99 -21.93
N ARG A 281 -8.87 -10.80 -23.04
CA ARG A 281 -8.66 -11.54 -24.30
C ARG A 281 -7.27 -11.32 -24.91
N GLN A 282 -6.66 -10.17 -24.65
CA GLN A 282 -5.27 -9.85 -25.00
C GLN A 282 -4.25 -10.39 -23.97
N GLY A 283 -4.68 -11.30 -23.10
CA GLY A 283 -3.83 -12.06 -22.20
C GLY A 283 -3.55 -11.42 -20.85
N ARG A 284 -4.27 -10.38 -20.44
CA ARG A 284 -4.19 -9.92 -19.04
C ARG A 284 -4.89 -10.89 -18.10
N ASN A 285 -4.37 -10.98 -16.88
CA ASN A 285 -4.98 -11.77 -15.82
C ASN A 285 -5.75 -10.88 -14.84
N CYS A 286 -6.60 -11.51 -14.01
CA CYS A 286 -7.48 -10.80 -13.07
C CYS A 286 -6.70 -9.95 -12.05
N ALA A 287 -5.64 -10.52 -11.46
CA ALA A 287 -4.83 -9.87 -10.44
C ALA A 287 -4.08 -8.63 -10.95
N GLN A 288 -3.82 -8.54 -12.26
CA GLN A 288 -3.23 -7.35 -12.84
C GLN A 288 -4.14 -6.13 -12.72
N CYS A 289 -5.47 -6.31 -12.74
CA CYS A 289 -6.42 -5.21 -12.60
C CYS A 289 -7.00 -5.11 -11.18
N HIS A 290 -7.19 -6.23 -10.49
CA HIS A 290 -7.97 -6.30 -9.24
C HIS A 290 -7.15 -6.66 -8.00
N ALA A 291 -5.81 -6.64 -8.06
CA ALA A 291 -4.99 -6.84 -6.86
C ALA A 291 -5.21 -5.68 -5.87
N GLY A 292 -5.57 -6.02 -4.63
CA GLY A 292 -5.97 -5.07 -3.58
C GLY A 292 -7.49 -4.87 -3.50
N GLU A 293 -8.26 -5.26 -4.52
CA GLU A 293 -9.71 -5.07 -4.57
C GLU A 293 -10.51 -6.30 -4.14
N GLN A 294 -9.85 -7.37 -3.69
CA GLN A 294 -10.47 -8.67 -3.44
C GLN A 294 -11.64 -8.60 -2.45
N ALA A 295 -11.49 -7.87 -1.35
CA ALA A 295 -12.55 -7.73 -0.35
C ALA A 295 -13.81 -7.05 -0.94
N GLU A 296 -13.62 -5.98 -1.70
CA GLU A 296 -14.71 -5.26 -2.36
C GLU A 296 -15.34 -6.06 -3.50
N MET A 297 -14.55 -6.84 -4.23
CA MET A 297 -15.07 -7.79 -5.21
C MET A 297 -15.98 -8.82 -4.54
N GLY A 298 -15.56 -9.42 -3.43
CA GLY A 298 -16.38 -10.34 -2.66
C GLY A 298 -17.76 -9.75 -2.32
N LYS A 299 -17.79 -8.54 -1.74
CA LYS A 299 -19.04 -7.84 -1.39
C LYS A 299 -19.95 -7.63 -2.58
N LYS A 300 -19.39 -7.31 -3.76
CA LYS A 300 -20.17 -7.10 -4.99
C LYS A 300 -20.68 -8.41 -5.60
N LEU A 301 -19.88 -9.47 -5.53
CA LEU A 301 -20.17 -10.75 -6.18
C LEU A 301 -21.15 -11.62 -5.38
N VAL A 302 -21.15 -11.48 -4.05
CA VAL A 302 -22.04 -12.20 -3.13
C VAL A 302 -22.58 -11.27 -2.04
N PRO A 303 -23.43 -10.29 -2.40
CA PRO A 303 -23.89 -9.26 -1.45
C PRO A 303 -24.64 -9.84 -0.25
N ASP A 304 -25.30 -11.00 -0.43
CA ASP A 304 -26.07 -11.66 0.63
C ASP A 304 -25.23 -12.59 1.52
N ARG A 305 -23.93 -12.75 1.23
CA ARG A 305 -23.03 -13.58 2.05
C ARG A 305 -22.33 -12.70 3.09
N ALA A 306 -22.60 -12.96 4.36
CA ALA A 306 -22.00 -12.22 5.49
C ALA A 306 -20.46 -12.21 5.42
N GLN A 307 -19.85 -13.35 5.08
CA GLN A 307 -18.41 -13.49 4.89
C GLN A 307 -18.07 -13.62 3.41
N SER A 308 -18.09 -12.49 2.71
CA SER A 308 -17.82 -12.40 1.26
C SER A 308 -16.33 -12.36 0.90
N SER A 309 -15.48 -12.11 1.89
CA SER A 309 -14.02 -12.21 1.81
C SER A 309 -13.41 -12.59 3.15
N ILE A 310 -12.19 -13.11 3.11
CA ILE A 310 -11.40 -13.49 4.28
C ILE A 310 -9.95 -13.05 4.09
N ASP A 311 -9.36 -12.49 5.15
CA ASP A 311 -7.92 -12.33 5.22
C ASP A 311 -7.31 -13.62 5.76
N ALA A 312 -6.45 -14.23 4.94
CA ALA A 312 -5.80 -15.49 5.22
C ALA A 312 -4.28 -15.32 5.24
N ARG A 313 -3.63 -16.10 6.09
CA ARG A 313 -2.18 -16.30 6.13
C ARG A 313 -1.85 -17.55 5.34
N LEU A 314 -1.14 -17.38 4.23
CA LEU A 314 -0.61 -18.45 3.39
C LEU A 314 0.85 -18.68 3.74
N GLN A 315 1.23 -19.94 3.97
CA GLN A 315 2.61 -20.32 4.14
C GLN A 315 2.90 -21.55 3.27
N LEU A 316 3.95 -21.45 2.46
CA LEU A 316 4.46 -22.53 1.62
C LEU A 316 5.75 -23.04 2.24
N THR A 317 5.81 -24.32 2.60
CA THR A 317 6.99 -24.94 3.23
C THR A 317 7.31 -26.24 2.51
N VAL A 318 8.58 -26.62 2.46
CA VAL A 318 9.00 -27.93 1.96
C VAL A 318 9.44 -28.77 3.14
N VAL A 319 8.69 -29.83 3.45
CA VAL A 319 8.98 -30.74 4.56
C VAL A 319 9.09 -32.15 3.99
N ASN A 320 10.22 -32.83 4.22
CA ASN A 320 10.46 -34.19 3.71
C ASN A 320 10.21 -34.34 2.20
N ASN A 321 10.65 -33.36 1.41
CA ASN A 321 10.45 -33.32 -0.04
C ASN A 321 8.97 -33.24 -0.48
N GLN A 322 8.07 -32.80 0.41
CA GLN A 322 6.68 -32.51 0.11
C GLN A 322 6.39 -31.01 0.28
N LEU A 323 5.66 -30.43 -0.66
CA LEU A 323 5.13 -29.08 -0.52
C LEU A 323 3.98 -29.11 0.48
N GLN A 324 4.20 -28.50 1.64
CA GLN A 324 3.17 -28.24 2.64
C GLN A 324 2.64 -26.82 2.45
N VAL A 325 1.37 -26.75 2.05
CA VAL A 325 0.62 -25.50 1.91
C VAL A 325 -0.26 -25.32 3.14
N THR A 326 0.00 -24.27 3.92
CA THR A 326 -0.78 -23.92 5.10
C THR A 326 -1.56 -22.65 4.82
N VAL A 327 -2.90 -22.73 4.90
CA VAL A 327 -3.79 -21.56 4.83
C VAL A 327 -4.50 -21.43 6.17
N ARG A 328 -4.38 -20.26 6.81
CA ARG A 328 -4.99 -19.97 8.12
C ARG A 328 -5.80 -18.68 8.05
N TRP A 329 -7.04 -18.71 8.47
CA TRP A 329 -7.89 -17.52 8.57
C TRP A 329 -8.71 -17.56 9.86
N GLN A 330 -9.28 -16.41 10.24
CA GLN A 330 -10.33 -16.37 11.25
C GLN A 330 -11.66 -16.55 10.54
N GLY A 331 -12.32 -17.67 10.79
CA GLY A 331 -13.53 -18.08 10.09
C GLY A 331 -14.75 -18.22 10.98
N THR A 332 -15.88 -18.56 10.36
CA THR A 332 -17.13 -18.93 11.05
C THR A 332 -17.39 -20.43 10.93
N ALA A 333 -18.39 -20.93 11.66
CA ALA A 333 -18.81 -22.34 11.53
C ALA A 333 -19.35 -22.69 10.12
N GLU A 334 -19.64 -21.69 9.30
CA GLU A 334 -20.11 -21.83 7.92
C GLU A 334 -18.95 -22.00 6.91
N ASP A 335 -17.70 -21.79 7.35
CA ASP A 335 -16.52 -21.97 6.50
C ASP A 335 -16.20 -23.47 6.35
N GLY A 336 -16.73 -24.09 5.30
CA GLY A 336 -16.57 -25.53 5.04
C GLY A 336 -15.22 -25.96 4.45
N GLY A 337 -14.39 -25.02 3.97
CA GLY A 337 -13.07 -25.31 3.40
C GLY A 337 -12.58 -24.26 2.39
N VAL A 338 -11.33 -24.43 1.94
CA VAL A 338 -10.70 -23.60 0.89
C VAL A 338 -10.44 -24.47 -0.33
N ALA A 339 -10.81 -23.97 -1.51
CA ALA A 339 -10.40 -24.57 -2.78
C ALA A 339 -9.02 -24.01 -3.16
N LEU A 340 -8.06 -24.91 -3.41
CA LEU A 340 -6.73 -24.57 -3.89
C LEU A 340 -6.51 -25.22 -5.25
N MET A 341 -5.91 -24.47 -6.17
CA MET A 341 -5.45 -24.99 -7.45
C MET A 341 -3.96 -24.67 -7.61
N LEU A 342 -3.21 -25.66 -8.08
CA LEU A 342 -1.77 -25.57 -8.32
C LEU A 342 -1.52 -25.79 -9.81
N ASP A 343 -0.68 -24.95 -10.40
CA ASP A 343 -0.30 -24.99 -11.81
C ASP A 343 1.20 -24.83 -11.93
N ASP A 344 1.78 -25.59 -12.86
CA ASP A 344 3.21 -25.54 -13.19
C ASP A 344 3.54 -24.41 -14.19
N GLY A 345 2.51 -23.67 -14.63
CA GLY A 345 2.62 -22.54 -15.54
C GLY A 345 2.50 -22.92 -17.01
N SER A 346 2.25 -24.19 -17.33
CA SER A 346 2.12 -24.67 -18.70
C SER A 346 0.76 -24.34 -19.35
N ASP A 347 -0.31 -24.23 -18.55
CA ASP A 347 -1.65 -23.89 -19.06
C ASP A 347 -1.89 -22.38 -19.09
N GLU A 348 -1.96 -21.83 -20.29
CA GLU A 348 -2.13 -20.39 -20.48
C GLU A 348 -3.48 -19.86 -19.95
N GLN A 349 -4.56 -20.64 -20.02
CA GLN A 349 -5.86 -20.21 -19.52
C GLN A 349 -5.89 -20.20 -17.99
N PHE A 350 -5.29 -21.20 -17.37
CA PHE A 350 -5.11 -21.25 -15.92
C PHE A 350 -4.27 -20.08 -15.43
N ARG A 351 -3.15 -19.80 -16.10
CA ARG A 351 -2.27 -18.67 -15.76
C ARG A 351 -2.96 -17.29 -15.84
N ARG A 352 -4.03 -17.19 -16.64
CA ARG A 352 -4.80 -15.95 -16.85
C ARG A 352 -6.02 -15.81 -15.94
N ALA A 353 -6.72 -16.90 -15.65
CA ALA A 353 -8.02 -16.85 -14.96
C ALA A 353 -8.19 -17.84 -13.81
N GLY A 354 -7.24 -18.75 -13.58
CA GLY A 354 -7.25 -19.71 -12.46
C GLY A 354 -8.60 -20.41 -12.32
N CYS A 355 -9.20 -20.29 -11.13
CA CYS A 355 -10.51 -20.86 -10.80
C CYS A 355 -11.62 -20.51 -11.80
N TRP A 356 -11.55 -19.35 -12.48
CA TRP A 356 -12.56 -18.96 -13.45
C TRP A 356 -12.51 -19.76 -14.75
N ALA A 357 -11.31 -20.07 -15.23
CA ALA A 357 -11.15 -20.91 -16.41
C ALA A 357 -11.55 -22.37 -16.14
N ALA A 358 -11.32 -22.86 -14.91
CA ALA A 358 -11.54 -24.25 -14.56
C ALA A 358 -12.95 -24.56 -14.03
N CYS A 359 -13.50 -23.70 -13.16
CA CYS A 359 -14.73 -23.98 -12.42
C CYS A 359 -15.84 -22.95 -12.64
N HIS A 360 -15.58 -21.80 -13.28
CA HIS A 360 -16.62 -20.82 -13.65
C HIS A 360 -16.89 -20.74 -15.15
N ASN A 361 -16.61 -21.82 -15.87
CA ASN A 361 -16.88 -21.94 -17.30
C ASN A 361 -18.34 -22.40 -17.57
N ASP A 362 -19.32 -21.62 -17.11
CA ASP A 362 -20.77 -21.81 -17.35
C ASP A 362 -21.36 -23.12 -16.82
N LEU A 363 -20.96 -23.52 -15.61
CA LEU A 363 -21.52 -24.71 -14.96
C LEU A 363 -23.02 -24.58 -14.68
N PRO A 364 -23.78 -25.70 -14.70
CA PRO A 364 -25.19 -25.70 -14.29
C PRO A 364 -25.38 -25.08 -12.89
N GLY A 365 -26.19 -24.01 -12.81
CA GLY A 365 -26.47 -23.28 -11.56
C GLY A 365 -25.77 -21.92 -11.41
N GLN A 366 -24.86 -21.55 -12.32
CA GLN A 366 -24.34 -20.19 -12.40
C GLN A 366 -25.37 -19.25 -13.04
N ASP A 367 -25.48 -18.02 -12.52
CA ASP A 367 -26.39 -17.02 -13.06
C ASP A 367 -25.83 -16.53 -14.40
N LYS A 368 -26.61 -16.75 -15.45
CA LYS A 368 -26.22 -16.34 -16.80
C LYS A 368 -26.49 -14.85 -17.02
N ASN A 369 -27.21 -14.16 -16.14
CA ASN A 369 -27.68 -12.78 -16.34
C ASN A 369 -28.28 -12.56 -17.74
N HIS A 370 -29.17 -13.47 -18.17
CA HIS A 370 -29.94 -13.32 -19.40
C HIS A 370 -31.27 -12.63 -19.14
N GLY A 371 -31.25 -11.31 -18.97
CA GLY A 371 -32.42 -10.47 -19.29
C GLY A 371 -32.72 -10.42 -20.80
N LYS A 372 -31.96 -11.14 -21.64
CA LYS A 372 -32.13 -11.22 -23.09
C LYS A 372 -32.01 -12.68 -23.57
N ALA A 373 -32.95 -13.09 -24.40
CA ALA A 373 -32.92 -14.40 -25.05
C ALA A 373 -31.70 -14.50 -25.98
N ILE A 374 -30.79 -15.43 -25.71
CA ILE A 374 -29.78 -15.84 -26.68
C ILE A 374 -29.77 -17.36 -26.74
N THR A 375 -30.27 -17.86 -27.86
CA THR A 375 -30.06 -19.22 -28.35
C THR A 375 -28.72 -19.27 -29.07
N LYS A 376 -27.70 -19.91 -28.48
CA LYS A 376 -26.90 -21.00 -29.07
C LYS A 376 -25.59 -21.24 -28.33
N TYR A 377 -25.38 -22.51 -27.97
CA TYR A 377 -24.08 -23.17 -27.90
C TYR A 377 -23.39 -23.19 -29.27
N LEU A 378 -22.05 -23.14 -29.29
CA LEU A 378 -21.08 -23.78 -30.20
C LEU A 378 -19.71 -23.59 -29.49
N GLY A 379 -18.79 -24.53 -29.29
CA GLY A 379 -18.44 -25.76 -29.99
C GLY A 379 -16.90 -25.78 -30.10
N ALA A 380 -16.26 -26.87 -29.62
CA ALA A 380 -14.80 -27.14 -29.52
C ALA A 380 -14.07 -26.38 -28.39
N SER A 381 -13.40 -27.00 -27.40
CA SER A 381 -12.65 -28.26 -27.39
C SER A 381 -11.75 -28.41 -28.61
N LEU A 382 -10.75 -27.52 -28.71
CA LEU A 382 -9.38 -27.81 -29.15
C LEU A 382 -8.42 -26.94 -28.36
#